data_AF-A0A936I846-F1
#
_entry.id   AF-A0A936I846-F1
#
_cell.length_a   1.000
_cell.length_b   1.000
_cell.length_c   1.000
_cell.angle_alpha   90.00
_cell.angle_beta   90.00
_cell.angle_gamma   90.00
#
_symmetry.space_group_name_H-M   'P 1'
#
loop_
_entity.id
_entity.type
_entity.pdbx_description
1 polymer ?
#
loop_
_entity_poly.entity_id
_entity_poly.type
_entity_poly.pdbx_seq_one_letter_code
_entity_poly.pdbx_strand_id
1 'polypeptide(L)'
;MIAKVLKDKFSSYFTFREDLIRIGIFAFINETKVDIVKYDHPLVSPLDYIEYIRIFSLKALSAMKIQAILGRGTKKDFWDICELLNHFSIDQLIQFIN
;
A
#
# COMPACT_ATOMS: atom_id res chain seq x y z
N MET A 1 -17.92 12.88 2.42
CA MET A 1 -16.78 12.15 3.01
C MET A 1 -16.74 10.75 2.42
N ILE A 2 -15.59 10.24 1.96
CA ILE A 2 -15.47 8.98 1.19
C ILE A 2 -16.18 7.80 1.87
N ALA A 3 -16.06 7.66 3.19
CA ALA A 3 -16.73 6.59 3.95
C ALA A 3 -18.26 6.58 3.79
N LYS A 4 -18.91 7.76 3.68
CA LYS A 4 -20.35 7.85 3.43
C LYS A 4 -20.71 7.28 2.06
N VAL A 5 -19.95 7.65 1.02
CA VAL A 5 -20.16 7.17 -0.35
C VAL A 5 -19.98 5.65 -0.41
N LEU A 6 -18.98 5.10 0.29
CA LEU A 6 -18.77 3.65 0.37
C LEU A 6 -19.93 2.96 1.09
N LYS A 7 -20.41 3.52 2.21
CA LYS A 7 -21.56 2.99 2.94
C LYS A 7 -22.82 3.00 2.09
N ASP A 8 -23.08 4.08 1.35
CA ASP A 8 -24.23 4.18 0.45
C ASP A 8 -24.12 3.17 -0.71
N LYS A 9 -22.91 2.98 -1.27
CA LYS A 9 -22.68 2.08 -2.42
C LYS A 9 -22.73 0.60 -2.06
N PHE A 10 -22.15 0.20 -0.93
CA PHE A 10 -21.96 -1.20 -0.54
C PHE A 10 -22.88 -1.64 0.60
N SER A 11 -23.61 -0.71 1.22
CA SER A 11 -24.66 -1.00 2.21
C SER A 11 -24.17 -1.96 3.32
N SER A 12 -24.86 -3.09 3.51
CA SER A 12 -24.54 -4.09 4.53
C SER A 12 -23.21 -4.83 4.30
N TYR A 13 -22.65 -4.76 3.09
CA TYR A 13 -21.36 -5.38 2.78
C TYR A 13 -20.16 -4.54 3.23
N PHE A 14 -20.38 -3.29 3.65
CA PHE A 14 -19.32 -2.38 4.08
C PHE A 14 -19.31 -2.18 5.59
N THR A 15 -18.18 -2.52 6.20
CA THR A 15 -17.89 -2.23 7.60
C THR A 15 -16.55 -1.50 7.69
N PHE A 16 -16.41 -0.54 8.61
CA PHE A 16 -15.16 0.21 8.75
C PHE A 16 -14.91 0.64 10.18
N ARG A 17 -13.65 0.95 10.47
CA ARG A 17 -13.16 1.44 11.77
C ARG A 17 -13.37 2.94 11.88
N GLU A 18 -14.34 3.36 12.69
CA GLU A 18 -14.63 4.79 12.90
C GLU A 18 -13.55 5.52 13.72
N ASP A 19 -12.82 4.79 14.57
CA ASP A 19 -11.77 5.31 15.45
C ASP A 19 -10.51 5.80 14.70
N LEU A 20 -10.32 5.39 13.44
CA LEU A 20 -9.09 5.63 12.68
C LEU A 20 -9.27 6.57 11.46
N ILE A 21 -10.45 7.17 11.29
CA ILE A 21 -10.81 7.99 10.11
C ILE A 21 -9.80 9.11 9.81
N ARG A 22 -9.14 9.66 10.83
CA ARG A 22 -8.13 10.73 10.66
C ARG A 22 -6.87 10.27 9.92
N ILE A 23 -6.53 8.99 10.02
CA ILE A 23 -5.32 8.39 9.45
C ILE A 23 -5.65 7.72 8.10
N GLY A 24 -6.86 7.18 7.98
CA GLY A 24 -7.36 6.54 6.77
C GLY A 24 -8.70 5.85 7.01
N ILE A 25 -9.27 5.29 5.95
CA ILE A 25 -10.45 4.43 6.04
C ILE A 25 -9.98 2.98 6.00
N PHE A 26 -10.10 2.30 7.13
CA PHE A 26 -9.76 0.88 7.27
C PHE A 26 -11.07 0.09 7.35
N ALA A 27 -11.33 -0.72 6.34
CA ALA A 27 -12.65 -1.28 6.09
C ALA A 27 -12.60 -2.73 5.60
N PHE A 28 -13.77 -3.34 5.56
CA PHE A 28 -14.04 -4.57 4.84
C PHE A 28 -15.20 -4.34 3.87
N ILE A 29 -15.06 -4.83 2.64
CA ILE A 29 -16.13 -4.93 1.65
C ILE A 29 -16.32 -6.41 1.35
N ASN A 30 -17.46 -6.98 1.73
CA ASN A 30 -17.76 -8.40 1.53
C ASN A 30 -16.59 -9.29 1.98
N GLU A 31 -16.16 -9.13 3.24
CA GLU A 31 -15.02 -9.83 3.89
C GLU A 31 -13.62 -9.53 3.31
N THR A 32 -13.53 -8.78 2.20
CA THR A 32 -12.24 -8.33 1.66
C THR A 32 -11.77 -7.10 2.41
N LYS A 33 -10.57 -7.17 3.01
CA LYS A 33 -9.96 -6.02 3.67
C LYS A 33 -9.59 -4.93 2.66
N VAL A 34 -10.00 -3.70 2.92
CA VAL A 34 -9.73 -2.52 2.08
C VAL A 34 -9.25 -1.37 2.97
N ASP A 35 -8.04 -0.90 2.69
CA ASP A 35 -7.45 0.24 3.38
C ASP A 35 -7.28 1.40 2.39
N ILE A 36 -7.88 2.55 2.69
CA ILE A 36 -7.77 3.78 1.90
C ILE A 36 -7.04 4.81 2.74
N VAL A 37 -5.78 5.06 2.39
CA VAL A 37 -4.92 6.00 3.10
C VAL A 37 -4.57 7.17 2.21
N LYS A 38 -4.43 8.36 2.81
CA LYS A 38 -3.90 9.51 2.10
C LYS A 38 -2.41 9.31 1.91
N TYR A 39 -1.95 9.33 0.66
CA TYR A 39 -0.53 9.24 0.33
C TYR A 39 -0.03 10.63 -0.06
N ASP A 40 0.63 11.30 0.88
CA ASP A 40 1.11 12.70 0.75
C ASP A 40 2.56 12.80 0.26
N HIS A 41 3.11 11.72 -0.29
CA HIS A 41 4.48 11.70 -0.82
C HIS A 41 4.49 11.79 -2.35
N PRO A 42 5.52 12.42 -2.94
CA PRO A 42 5.74 12.34 -4.38
C PRO A 42 5.86 10.90 -4.85
N LEU A 43 5.36 10.61 -6.06
CA LEU A 43 5.56 9.30 -6.66
C LEU A 43 7.05 9.11 -6.98
N VAL A 44 7.66 8.06 -6.42
CA VAL A 44 9.06 7.67 -6.69
C VAL A 44 9.28 7.36 -8.19
N SER A 45 8.22 6.94 -8.88
CA SER A 45 8.21 6.67 -10.33
C SER A 45 6.76 6.62 -10.82
N PRO A 46 6.53 6.67 -12.16
CA PRO A 46 5.19 6.55 -12.73
C PRO A 46 4.44 5.31 -12.24
N LEU A 47 3.12 5.38 -12.18
CA LEU A 47 2.27 4.23 -11.89
C LEU A 47 2.24 3.29 -13.09
N ASP A 48 2.29 1.99 -12.81
CA ASP A 48 2.05 0.95 -13.79
C ASP A 48 0.55 0.69 -13.92
N TYR A 49 0.16 0.11 -15.06
CA TYR A 49 -1.22 -0.27 -15.35
C TYR A 49 -1.27 -1.75 -15.74
N ILE A 50 -1.98 -2.55 -14.96
CA ILE A 50 -2.26 -3.95 -15.26
C ILE A 50 -3.77 -4.09 -15.38
N GLU A 51 -4.27 -4.48 -16.55
CA GLU A 51 -5.71 -4.63 -16.81
C GLU A 51 -6.52 -3.38 -16.39
N TYR A 52 -5.99 -2.20 -16.71
CA TYR A 52 -6.56 -0.88 -16.36
C TYR A 52 -6.53 -0.52 -14.86
N ILE A 53 -5.94 -1.36 -14.01
CA ILE A 53 -5.74 -1.08 -12.59
C ILE A 53 -4.41 -0.36 -12.41
N ARG A 54 -4.46 0.79 -11.73
CA ARG A 54 -3.27 1.54 -11.32
C ARG A 54 -2.55 0.81 -10.20
N ILE A 55 -1.27 0.53 -10.40
CA ILE A 55 -0.41 -0.16 -9.44
C ILE A 55 0.87 0.66 -9.28
N PHE A 56 1.42 0.68 -8.06
CA PHE A 56 2.73 1.27 -7.85
C PHE A 56 3.78 0.49 -8.63
N SER A 57 4.72 1.19 -9.25
CA SER A 57 5.83 0.52 -9.92
C SER A 57 6.60 -0.36 -8.95
N LEU A 58 7.32 -1.35 -9.49
CA LEU A 58 8.17 -2.21 -8.68
C LEU A 58 9.22 -1.39 -7.89
N LYS A 59 9.73 -0.28 -8.44
CA LYS A 59 10.68 0.61 -7.74
C LYS A 59 10.04 1.31 -6.52
N ALA A 60 8.83 1.85 -6.70
CA ALA A 60 8.10 2.49 -5.62
C ALA A 60 7.71 1.48 -4.53
N LEU A 61 7.28 0.27 -4.94
CA LEU A 61 6.99 -0.83 -4.02
C LEU A 61 8.24 -1.23 -3.21
N SER A 62 9.40 -1.36 -3.87
CA SER A 62 10.68 -1.66 -3.22
C SER A 62 11.04 -0.64 -2.14
N ALA A 63 10.95 0.66 -2.46
CA ALA A 63 11.21 1.72 -1.49
C ALA A 63 10.30 1.61 -0.25
N MET A 64 9.01 1.33 -0.46
CA MET A 64 8.05 1.11 0.63
C MET A 64 8.40 -0.12 1.49
N LYS A 65 8.92 -1.21 0.89
CA LYS A 65 9.33 -2.40 1.64
C LYS A 65 10.59 -2.16 2.47
N ILE A 66 11.56 -1.40 1.96
CA ILE A 66 12.75 -1.00 2.73
C ILE A 66 12.35 -0.19 3.96
N GLN A 67 11.49 0.82 3.80
CA GLN A 67 10.95 1.57 4.95
C GLN A 67 10.20 0.68 5.94
N ALA A 68 9.45 -0.32 5.45
CA ALA A 68 8.74 -1.27 6.31
C ALA A 68 9.68 -2.12 7.17
N ILE A 69 10.82 -2.59 6.63
CA ILE A 69 11.79 -3.34 7.44
C ILE A 69 12.44 -2.44 8.49
N LEU A 70 12.80 -1.21 8.14
CA LEU A 70 13.42 -0.27 9.10
C LEU A 70 12.46 0.13 10.23
N GLY A 71 11.15 0.18 9.96
CA GLY A 71 10.13 0.54 10.95
C GLY A 71 9.55 -0.65 11.71
N ARG A 72 8.83 -1.55 11.02
CA ARG A 72 8.10 -2.68 11.66
C ARG A 72 8.90 -3.97 11.71
N GLY A 73 9.72 -4.26 10.70
CA GLY A 73 10.59 -5.44 10.64
C GLY A 73 9.88 -6.80 10.81
N THR A 74 8.71 -7.01 10.19
CA THR A 74 7.99 -8.30 10.33
C THR A 74 8.52 -9.35 9.36
N LYS A 75 8.38 -10.64 9.69
CA LYS A 75 8.86 -11.76 8.86
C LYS A 75 8.48 -11.62 7.38
N LYS A 76 7.23 -11.28 7.07
CA LYS A 76 6.76 -11.09 5.68
C LYS A 76 7.52 -10.01 4.90
N ASP A 77 8.00 -8.97 5.59
CA ASP A 77 8.72 -7.87 4.93
C ASP A 77 10.09 -8.31 4.45
N PHE A 78 10.75 -9.17 5.23
CA PHE A 78 12.01 -9.79 4.84
C PHE A 78 11.81 -10.74 3.65
N TRP A 79 10.71 -11.50 3.60
CA TRP A 79 10.38 -12.31 2.42
C TRP A 79 10.18 -11.44 1.17
N ASP A 80 9.47 -10.32 1.30
CA ASP A 80 9.28 -9.39 0.19
C ASP A 80 10.62 -8.82 -0.30
N ILE A 81 11.54 -8.45 0.60
CA ILE A 81 12.88 -7.99 0.21
C ILE A 81 13.71 -9.11 -0.42
N CYS A 82 13.66 -10.34 0.12
CA CYS A 82 14.33 -11.47 -0.49
C CYS A 82 13.87 -11.70 -1.95
N GLU A 83 12.57 -11.56 -2.22
CA GLU A 83 12.06 -11.63 -3.59
C GLU A 83 12.55 -10.46 -4.44
N LEU A 84 12.51 -9.24 -3.92
CA LEU A 84 12.98 -8.05 -4.65
C LEU A 84 14.48 -8.11 -5.00
N LEU A 85 15.28 -8.86 -4.24
CA LEU A 85 16.69 -9.10 -4.54
C LEU A 85 16.92 -9.99 -5.77
N ASN A 86 15.89 -10.69 -6.26
CA ASN A 86 15.92 -11.36 -7.57
C ASN A 86 15.83 -10.36 -8.75
N HIS A 87 15.42 -9.12 -8.48
CA HIS A 87 15.17 -8.08 -9.50
C HIS A 87 16.13 -6.89 -9.41
N PHE A 88 16.62 -6.56 -8.21
CA PHE A 88 17.48 -5.40 -7.97
C PHE A 88 18.64 -5.77 -7.04
N SER A 89 19.79 -5.12 -7.23
CA SER A 89 20.86 -5.18 -6.22
C SER A 89 20.47 -4.41 -4.96
N ILE A 90 21.13 -4.72 -3.84
CA ILE A 90 20.95 -3.98 -2.58
C ILE A 90 21.20 -2.48 -2.79
N ASP A 91 22.24 -2.11 -3.55
CA ASP A 91 22.56 -0.70 -3.84
C ASP A 91 21.42 0.01 -4.58
N GLN A 92 20.77 -0.66 -5.54
CA GLN A 92 19.61 -0.12 -6.25
C GLN A 92 18.41 0.08 -5.32
N LEU A 93 18.14 -0.88 -4.43
CA LEU A 93 17.06 -0.77 -3.45
C LEU A 93 17.29 0.41 -2.49
N ILE A 94 18.53 0.63 -2.06
CA ILE A 94 18.94 1.78 -1.23
C ILE A 94 18.82 3.08 -2.02
N GLN A 95 19.15 3.08 -3.32
CA GLN A 95 19.00 4.29 -4.13
C GLN A 95 17.54 4.74 -4.27
N PHE A 96 16.57 3.83 -4.25
CA PHE A 96 15.14 4.18 -4.39
C PHE A 96 14.53 4.86 -3.17
N ILE A 97 15.20 4.84 -2.01
CA ILE A 97 14.73 5.52 -0.79
C ILE A 97 15.34 6.91 -0.59
N ASN A 98 16.34 7.28 -1.40
CA ASN A 98 17.05 8.56 -1.36
C ASN A 98 16.47 9.54 -2.38
#